data_AF-A0A1R3T8W7-F1
#
_entry.id   AF-A0A1R3T8W7-F1
#
_cell.length_a   1.000
_cell.length_b   1.000
_cell.length_c   1.000
_cell.angle_alpha   90.00
_cell.angle_beta   90.00
_cell.angle_gamma   90.00
#
_symmetry.space_group_name_H-M   'P 1'
#
loop_
_entity.id
_entity.type
_entity.pdbx_description
1 polymer ?
#
loop_
_entity_poly.entity_id
_entity_poly.type
_entity_poly.pdbx_seq_one_letter_code
_entity_poly.pdbx_strand_id
1 'polypeptide(L)'
;MKKEEEMTDTDTYSDEIFSFRKWKDFITIEPLESSEAYRIMEYFVDNLPKGHAKNILNNAINGKKPFANFNNFIHQSEYRELWFEFKDRMYEKYVIDSYLYKITDKG
;
A
#
# COMPACT_ATOMS: atom_id res chain seq x y z
N MET A 1 15.96 -48.01 -4.95
CA MET A 1 16.11 -46.83 -4.07
C MET A 1 16.29 -45.61 -4.98
N LYS A 2 15.20 -44.93 -5.31
CA LYS A 2 15.24 -43.71 -6.13
C LYS A 2 15.52 -42.56 -5.16
N LYS A 3 16.55 -41.75 -5.44
CA LYS A 3 16.78 -40.51 -4.71
C LYS A 3 15.67 -39.53 -5.09
N GLU A 4 15.00 -39.02 -4.07
CA GLU A 4 14.07 -37.89 -4.19
C GLU A 4 14.88 -36.67 -4.63
N GLU A 5 14.47 -36.06 -5.74
CA GLU A 5 14.94 -34.72 -6.13
C GLU A 5 14.17 -33.73 -5.26
N GLU A 6 14.87 -33.10 -4.31
CA GLU A 6 14.38 -31.92 -3.61
C GLU A 6 14.22 -30.79 -4.63
N MET A 7 12.97 -30.48 -4.96
CA MET A 7 12.58 -29.35 -5.78
C MET A 7 12.64 -28.09 -4.90
N THR A 8 13.79 -27.41 -4.87
CA THR A 8 13.91 -26.11 -4.19
C THR A 8 13.22 -25.05 -5.04
N ASP A 9 12.02 -24.67 -4.63
CA ASP A 9 11.15 -23.69 -5.30
C ASP A 9 11.61 -22.23 -5.04
N THR A 10 12.92 -22.02 -5.10
CA THR A 10 13.58 -20.74 -4.84
C THR A 10 14.59 -20.50 -5.95
N ASP A 11 14.64 -19.26 -6.44
CA ASP A 11 15.71 -18.73 -7.31
C ASP A 11 15.49 -18.81 -8.83
N THR A 12 14.37 -18.28 -9.33
CA THR A 12 14.34 -17.77 -10.72
C THR A 12 14.05 -16.26 -10.81
N TYR A 13 13.70 -15.61 -9.69
CA TYR A 13 13.44 -14.16 -9.66
C TYR A 13 14.64 -13.30 -9.23
N SER A 14 15.80 -13.89 -8.92
CA SER A 14 16.87 -13.19 -8.18
C SER A 14 17.91 -12.46 -9.03
N ASP A 15 18.10 -12.78 -10.32
CA ASP A 15 19.22 -12.19 -11.07
C ASP A 15 18.84 -11.10 -12.09
N GLU A 16 17.68 -11.20 -12.75
CA GLU A 16 17.28 -10.21 -13.76
C GLU A 16 16.78 -8.90 -13.15
N ILE A 17 15.98 -8.98 -12.08
CA ILE A 17 15.40 -7.82 -11.38
C ILE A 17 16.51 -6.99 -10.72
N PHE A 18 17.59 -7.61 -10.24
CA PHE A 18 18.69 -6.92 -9.55
C PHE A 18 19.78 -6.35 -10.48
N SER A 19 19.61 -6.46 -11.80
CA SER A 19 20.54 -5.87 -12.78
C SER A 19 20.42 -4.34 -12.94
N PHE A 20 19.61 -3.67 -12.10
CA PHE A 20 19.46 -2.21 -12.03
C PHE A 20 20.77 -1.44 -11.82
N ARG A 21 21.85 -2.11 -11.38
CA ARG A 21 23.20 -1.51 -11.25
C ARG A 21 23.77 -0.97 -12.57
N LYS A 22 23.15 -1.25 -13.73
CA LYS A 22 23.60 -0.76 -15.04
C LYS A 22 22.86 0.47 -15.56
N TRP A 23 21.80 0.93 -14.90
CA TRP A 23 21.05 2.10 -15.36
C TRP A 23 21.76 3.37 -14.91
N LYS A 24 22.11 4.23 -15.88
CA LYS A 24 22.76 5.52 -15.60
C LYS A 24 21.78 6.54 -15.04
N ASP A 25 20.53 6.50 -15.50
CA ASP A 25 19.48 7.43 -15.10
C ASP A 25 18.26 6.63 -14.62
N PHE A 26 17.99 6.70 -13.32
CA PHE A 26 16.79 6.12 -12.72
C PHE A 26 16.26 7.04 -11.62
N ILE A 27 14.98 6.87 -11.30
CA ILE A 27 14.30 7.56 -10.21
C ILE A 27 13.71 6.50 -9.29
N THR A 28 14.17 6.48 -8.04
CA THR A 28 13.59 5.65 -6.99
C THR A 28 12.47 6.43 -6.30
N ILE A 29 11.30 5.81 -6.22
CA ILE A 29 10.16 6.31 -5.43
C ILE A 29 10.08 5.43 -4.20
N GLU A 30 10.26 6.03 -3.03
CA GLU A 30 10.19 5.30 -1.77
C GLU A 30 8.75 4.87 -1.48
N PRO A 31 8.55 3.69 -0.87
CA PRO A 31 7.23 3.27 -0.42
C PRO A 31 6.58 4.31 0.50
N LEU A 32 5.26 4.27 0.56
CA LEU A 32 4.49 5.15 1.41
C LEU A 32 4.76 4.84 2.89
N GLU A 33 5.14 5.85 3.67
CA GLU A 33 5.37 5.69 5.10
C GLU A 33 4.10 5.26 5.83
N SER A 34 4.25 4.51 6.93
CA SER A 34 3.10 4.03 7.72
C SER A 34 2.23 5.19 8.22
N SER A 35 2.82 6.36 8.52
CA SER A 35 2.07 7.56 8.92
C SER A 35 1.18 8.11 7.80
N GLU A 36 1.68 8.10 6.56
CA GLU A 36 0.90 8.55 5.40
C GLU A 36 -0.21 7.53 5.07
N ALA A 37 0.07 6.24 5.22
CA ALA A 37 -0.92 5.19 5.01
C ALA A 37 -2.07 5.31 6.04
N TYR A 38 -1.71 5.62 7.29
CA TYR A 38 -2.67 5.92 8.34
C TYR A 38 -3.55 7.14 7.99
N ARG A 39 -2.96 8.24 7.50
CA ARG A 39 -3.73 9.41 7.05
C ARG A 39 -4.70 9.10 5.91
N ILE A 40 -4.34 8.20 5.00
CA ILE A 40 -5.24 7.73 3.94
C ILE A 40 -6.46 7.02 4.57
N MET A 41 -6.25 6.20 5.60
CA MET A 41 -7.37 5.58 6.33
C MET A 41 -8.25 6.63 7.02
N GLU A 42 -7.66 7.61 7.71
CA GLU A 42 -8.42 8.71 8.33
C GLU A 42 -9.27 9.45 7.29
N TYR A 43 -8.66 9.83 6.17
CA TYR A 43 -9.35 10.55 5.10
C TYR A 43 -10.51 9.72 4.51
N PHE A 44 -10.33 8.40 4.35
CA PHE A 44 -11.42 7.53 3.92
C PHE A 44 -12.60 7.56 4.91
N VAL A 45 -12.31 7.36 6.20
CA VAL A 45 -13.34 7.31 7.25
C VAL A 45 -14.08 8.64 7.38
N ASP A 46 -13.35 9.76 7.29
CA ASP A 46 -13.91 11.10 7.34
C ASP A 46 -14.90 11.38 6.20
N ASN A 47 -14.72 10.76 5.04
CA ASN A 47 -15.59 10.93 3.88
C ASN A 47 -16.75 9.91 3.82
N LEU A 48 -16.81 8.93 4.74
CA LEU A 48 -17.95 8.02 4.80
C LEU A 48 -19.24 8.74 5.24
N PRO A 49 -20.42 8.27 4.78
CA PRO A 49 -21.70 8.72 5.30
C PRO A 49 -21.78 8.54 6.82
N LYS A 50 -22.53 9.43 7.49
CA LYS A 50 -22.81 9.25 8.92
C LYS A 50 -23.58 7.95 9.12
N GLY A 51 -23.13 7.12 10.06
CA GLY A 51 -23.78 5.84 10.34
C GLY A 51 -22.89 4.88 11.10
N HIS A 52 -23.36 3.64 11.18
CA HIS A 52 -22.71 2.59 11.96
C HIS A 52 -21.27 2.33 11.51
N ALA A 53 -21.05 2.21 10.19
CA ALA A 53 -19.73 1.91 9.63
C ALA A 53 -18.70 3.00 9.97
N LYS A 54 -19.06 4.28 9.78
CA LYS A 54 -18.21 5.41 10.15
C LYS A 54 -17.85 5.40 11.64
N ASN A 55 -18.81 5.11 12.52
CA ASN A 55 -18.56 5.03 13.96
C ASN A 55 -17.61 3.87 14.33
N ILE A 56 -17.79 2.68 13.75
CA ILE A 56 -16.88 1.55 13.97
C ILE A 56 -15.48 1.92 13.50
N LEU A 57 -15.36 2.43 12.28
CA LEU A 57 -14.06 2.72 11.68
C LEU A 57 -13.34 3.86 12.40
N ASN A 58 -14.05 4.90 12.85
CA ASN A 58 -13.48 5.94 13.71
C ASN A 58 -12.91 5.37 15.00
N ASN A 59 -13.62 4.44 15.65
CA ASN A 59 -13.11 3.77 16.84
C ASN A 59 -11.92 2.85 16.52
N ALA A 60 -11.93 2.21 15.34
CA ALA A 60 -10.87 1.32 14.90
C ALA A 60 -9.56 2.08 14.66
N ILE A 61 -9.59 3.19 13.93
CA ILE A 61 -8.40 3.98 13.59
C ILE A 61 -7.83 4.73 14.81
N ASN A 62 -8.68 5.21 15.73
CA ASN A 62 -8.23 5.85 16.97
C ASN A 62 -7.85 4.85 18.08
N GLY A 63 -8.00 3.55 17.83
CA GLY A 63 -7.81 2.48 18.81
C GLY A 63 -6.46 1.76 18.72
N LYS A 64 -6.30 0.68 19.48
CA LYS A 64 -5.12 -0.20 19.40
C LYS A 64 -5.15 -0.99 18.09
N LYS A 65 -4.00 -1.13 17.43
CA LYS A 65 -3.83 -1.85 16.15
C LYS A 65 -4.75 -1.30 15.04
N PRO A 66 -4.62 0.00 14.70
CA PRO A 66 -5.55 0.67 13.80
C PRO A 66 -5.66 0.00 12.43
N PHE A 67 -4.52 -0.34 11.82
CA PHE A 67 -4.48 -1.04 10.53
C PHE A 67 -5.22 -2.37 10.56
N ALA A 68 -4.96 -3.21 11.57
CA ALA A 68 -5.58 -4.53 11.65
C ALA A 68 -7.09 -4.43 11.86
N ASN A 69 -7.54 -3.57 12.77
CA ASN A 69 -8.97 -3.45 13.09
C ASN A 69 -9.76 -2.81 11.94
N PHE A 70 -9.19 -1.79 11.30
CA PHE A 70 -9.77 -1.18 10.11
C PHE A 70 -9.91 -2.22 8.99
N ASN A 71 -8.83 -2.95 8.67
CA ASN A 71 -8.86 -3.98 7.63
C ASN A 71 -9.89 -5.07 7.95
N ASN A 72 -9.92 -5.57 9.18
CA ASN A 72 -10.89 -6.59 9.60
C ASN A 72 -12.33 -6.16 9.33
N PHE A 73 -12.68 -4.91 9.65
CA PHE A 73 -14.02 -4.39 9.34
C PHE A 73 -14.24 -4.25 7.83
N ILE A 74 -13.31 -3.59 7.12
CA ILE A 74 -13.44 -3.30 5.70
C ILE A 74 -13.65 -4.58 4.89
N HIS A 75 -12.84 -5.62 5.15
CA HIS A 75 -12.92 -6.90 4.43
C HIS A 75 -14.27 -7.62 4.58
N GLN A 76 -15.03 -7.32 5.64
CA GLN A 76 -16.33 -7.92 5.94
C GLN A 76 -17.50 -6.97 5.65
N SER A 77 -17.22 -5.76 5.16
CA SER A 77 -18.21 -4.71 4.95
C SER A 77 -18.48 -4.47 3.47
N GLU A 78 -19.61 -3.81 3.19
CA GLU A 78 -19.94 -3.28 1.86
C GLU A 78 -18.92 -2.24 1.34
N TYR A 79 -18.09 -1.67 2.22
CA TYR A 79 -17.10 -0.63 1.87
C TYR A 79 -15.79 -1.22 1.33
N ARG A 80 -15.66 -2.55 1.20
CA ARG A 80 -14.43 -3.21 0.74
C ARG A 80 -13.93 -2.66 -0.58
N GLU A 81 -14.77 -2.70 -1.60
CA GLU A 81 -14.41 -2.26 -2.96
C GLU A 81 -14.13 -0.76 -2.98
N LEU A 82 -14.99 0.03 -2.34
CA LEU A 82 -14.83 1.48 -2.21
C LEU A 82 -13.49 1.86 -1.56
N TRP A 83 -13.07 1.15 -0.51
CA TRP A 83 -11.78 1.35 0.15
C TRP A 83 -10.62 1.04 -0.79
N PHE A 84 -10.64 -0.11 -1.48
CA PHE A 84 -9.53 -0.48 -2.35
C PHE A 84 -9.37 0.49 -3.53
N GLU A 85 -10.47 0.87 -4.19
CA GLU A 85 -10.43 1.88 -5.23
C GLU A 85 -9.92 3.24 -4.73
N PHE A 86 -10.37 3.67 -3.56
CA PHE A 86 -9.92 4.92 -2.95
C PHE A 86 -8.42 4.88 -2.61
N LYS A 87 -7.96 3.79 -1.97
CA LYS A 87 -6.56 3.58 -1.61
C LYS A 87 -5.68 3.60 -2.85
N ASP A 88 -6.10 2.93 -3.91
CA ASP A 88 -5.32 2.84 -5.16
C ASP A 88 -5.18 4.22 -5.80
N ARG A 89 -6.24 5.03 -5.86
CA ARG A 89 -6.16 6.43 -6.32
C ARG A 89 -5.20 7.28 -5.48
N MET A 90 -5.18 7.10 -4.16
CA MET A 90 -4.26 7.82 -3.27
C MET A 90 -2.80 7.39 -3.49
N TYR A 91 -2.57 6.12 -3.80
CA TYR A 91 -1.23 5.58 -4.06
C TYR A 91 -0.70 6.05 -5.42
N GLU A 92 -1.55 6.03 -6.45
CA GLU A 92 -1.24 6.60 -7.77
C GLU A 92 -0.87 8.08 -7.64
N LYS A 93 -1.67 8.85 -6.88
CA LYS A 93 -1.38 10.26 -6.60
C LYS A 93 -0.03 10.44 -5.93
N TYR A 94 0.28 9.66 -4.90
CA TYR A 94 1.57 9.73 -4.22
C TYR A 94 2.75 9.45 -5.15
N VAL A 95 2.63 8.42 -6.01
CA VAL A 95 3.67 8.08 -6.99
C VAL A 95 3.87 9.22 -7.97
N ILE A 96 2.78 9.80 -8.50
CA ILE A 96 2.82 10.94 -9.42
C ILE A 96 3.47 12.15 -8.74
N ASP A 97 3.00 12.53 -7.56
CA ASP A 97 3.52 13.70 -6.83
C ASP A 97 5.02 13.53 -6.50
N SER A 98 5.42 12.33 -6.06
CA SER A 98 6.82 11.99 -5.76
C SER A 98 7.71 12.03 -7.01
N TYR A 99 7.19 11.53 -8.13
CA TYR A 99 7.88 11.58 -9.42
C TYR A 99 8.07 13.02 -9.88
N LEU A 100 6.99 13.82 -9.89
CA LEU A 100 7.01 15.22 -10.29
C LEU A 100 8.00 16.02 -9.46
N TYR A 101 7.94 15.90 -8.13
CA TYR A 101 8.90 16.55 -7.22
C TYR A 101 10.36 16.25 -7.62
N LYS A 102 10.69 14.98 -7.86
CA LYS A 102 12.06 14.56 -8.19
C LYS A 102 12.55 15.03 -9.56
N ILE A 103 11.66 15.25 -10.53
CA ILE A 103 12.07 15.77 -11.85
C ILE A 103 12.09 17.30 -11.92
N THR A 104 11.30 17.99 -11.10
CA THR A 104 11.27 19.47 -11.06
C THR A 104 12.32 20.08 -10.15
N ASP A 105 12.74 19.37 -9.09
CA ASP A 105 13.78 19.80 -8.14
C ASP A 105 15.22 19.57 -8.65
N LYS A 106 15.37 18.96 -9.85
CA LYS A 106 16.65 18.83 -10.57
C LYS A 106 16.99 20.06 -11.45
N GLY A 107 16.50 21.23 -11.09
CA GLY A 107 16.73 22.52 -11.77
C GLY A 107 17.81 23.36 -11.12
#